data_AF-A0A8T2J482-F1
#
_entry.id   AF-A0A8T2J482-F1
#
_cell.length_a   1.000
_cell.length_b   1.000
_cell.length_c   1.000
_cell.angle_alpha   90.00
_cell.angle_beta   90.00
_cell.angle_gamma   90.00
#
_symmetry.space_group_name_H-M   'P 1'
#
loop_
_entity.id
_entity.type
_entity.pdbx_description
1 polymer ?
#
loop_
_entity_poly.entity_id
_entity_poly.type
_entity_poly.pdbx_seq_one_letter_code
_entity_poly.pdbx_strand_id
1 'polypeptide(L)'
;MTTECTIYSQSRVPSHNPPRAPCTIMAATVDLELKKAFTELQAKVVDTQQKVKLADLQIDQLNRTKKHSLLTDQEIMTLPDSTPMYEGVGRMFILQTKDKIHSQLLNKKKIADDKIAELEQKKSYLERSVKNAEDNIREMLMARRAQ
;
A
#
# COMPACT_ATOMS: atom_id res chain seq x y z
N MET A 1 55.34 -31.85 -74.08
CA MET A 1 55.39 -30.40 -74.40
C MET A 1 54.84 -29.67 -73.19
N THR A 2 55.65 -29.52 -72.12
CA THR A 2 56.45 -28.32 -71.80
C THR A 2 55.62 -27.04 -71.64
N THR A 3 55.58 -26.56 -70.39
CA THR A 3 55.59 -25.15 -69.90
C THR A 3 54.35 -24.29 -70.27
N GLU A 4 53.73 -23.52 -69.38
CA GLU A 4 54.32 -22.56 -68.44
C GLU A 4 53.49 -22.31 -67.17
N CYS A 5 54.24 -21.95 -66.14
CA CYS A 5 53.83 -21.38 -64.88
C CYS A 5 53.71 -19.86 -65.04
N THR A 6 52.61 -19.23 -64.62
CA THR A 6 52.67 -17.82 -64.20
C THR A 6 51.64 -17.54 -63.11
N ILE A 7 52.18 -17.06 -62.00
CA ILE A 7 51.55 -16.66 -60.75
C ILE A 7 51.08 -15.20 -60.89
N TYR A 8 49.81 -14.91 -60.61
CA TYR A 8 49.32 -13.59 -60.20
C TYR A 8 47.98 -13.78 -59.48
N SER A 9 47.99 -14.11 -58.18
CA SER A 9 47.94 -13.20 -57.04
C SER A 9 46.59 -12.49 -56.84
N GLN A 10 46.04 -12.73 -55.64
CA GLN A 10 45.04 -11.94 -54.88
C GLN A 10 43.56 -12.28 -55.12
N SER A 11 42.95 -13.15 -54.29
CA SER A 11 42.52 -12.94 -52.89
C SER A 11 41.16 -12.25 -52.75
N ARG A 12 40.10 -13.07 -52.82
CA ARG A 12 39.00 -13.17 -51.84
C ARG A 12 38.49 -11.85 -51.22
N VAL A 13 37.34 -11.40 -51.70
CA VAL A 13 36.47 -10.37 -51.12
C VAL A 13 36.22 -10.65 -49.62
N PRO A 14 36.45 -9.68 -48.72
CA PRO A 14 35.84 -9.69 -47.39
C PRO A 14 34.85 -8.52 -47.25
N SER A 15 33.59 -8.87 -47.05
CA SER A 15 32.52 -8.00 -46.56
C SER A 15 32.98 -7.22 -45.31
N HIS A 16 33.24 -5.93 -45.48
CA HIS A 16 33.48 -5.03 -44.36
C HIS A 16 32.12 -4.65 -43.73
N ASN A 17 31.77 -5.36 -42.65
CA ASN A 17 30.73 -4.92 -41.72
C ASN A 17 31.20 -3.62 -41.05
N PRO A 18 30.36 -2.59 -40.90
CA PRO A 18 30.73 -1.40 -40.14
C PRO A 18 30.96 -1.75 -38.66
N PRO A 19 31.83 -0.99 -37.95
CA PRO A 19 32.11 -1.24 -36.53
C PRO A 19 30.83 -1.07 -35.71
N ARG A 20 30.41 -2.14 -35.03
CA ARG A 20 29.28 -2.09 -34.09
C ARG A 20 29.64 -1.14 -32.96
N ALA A 21 28.81 -0.11 -32.80
CA ALA A 21 28.92 0.88 -31.74
C ALA A 21 28.97 0.23 -30.34
N PRO A 22 29.69 0.82 -29.36
CA PRO A 22 29.84 0.25 -28.01
C PRO A 22 28.64 0.50 -27.06
N CYS A 23 27.43 0.76 -27.56
CA CYS A 23 26.33 1.26 -26.70
C CYS A 23 25.48 0.17 -25.99
N THR A 24 25.66 -1.12 -26.31
CA THR A 24 24.70 -2.16 -25.88
C THR A 24 24.81 -2.58 -24.41
N ILE A 25 25.89 -2.24 -23.69
CA ILE A 25 26.06 -2.65 -22.28
C ILE A 25 25.15 -1.83 -21.34
N MET A 26 24.90 -0.55 -21.65
CA MET A 26 24.10 0.34 -20.80
C MET A 26 22.59 0.03 -20.85
N ALA A 27 22.09 -0.51 -21.97
CA ALA A 27 20.67 -0.85 -22.09
C ALA A 27 20.28 -2.07 -21.26
N ALA A 28 21.16 -3.09 -21.21
CA ALA A 28 20.88 -4.37 -20.56
C ALA A 28 20.88 -4.30 -19.01
N THR A 29 21.72 -3.45 -18.42
CA THR A 29 21.76 -3.26 -16.95
C THR A 29 20.52 -2.54 -16.43
N VAL A 30 20.04 -1.54 -17.17
CA VAL A 30 18.87 -0.72 -16.81
C VAL A 30 17.55 -1.53 -16.93
N ASP A 31 17.45 -2.47 -17.86
CA ASP A 31 16.28 -3.37 -17.96
C ASP A 31 16.11 -4.30 -16.75
N LEU A 32 17.21 -4.67 -16.10
CA LEU A 32 17.19 -5.49 -14.90
C LEU A 32 16.69 -4.70 -13.69
N GLU A 33 17.07 -3.42 -13.57
CA GLU A 33 16.59 -2.50 -12.52
C GLU A 33 15.09 -2.24 -12.64
N LEU A 34 14.60 -2.04 -13.87
CA LEU A 34 13.18 -1.83 -14.12
C LEU A 34 12.35 -3.08 -13.74
N LYS A 35 12.80 -4.28 -14.12
CA LYS A 35 12.13 -5.54 -13.73
C LYS A 35 12.09 -5.75 -12.22
N LYS A 36 13.17 -5.39 -11.51
CA LYS A 36 13.21 -5.43 -10.05
C LYS A 36 12.20 -4.44 -9.46
N ALA A 37 12.18 -3.19 -9.94
CA ALA A 37 11.24 -2.17 -9.48
C ALA A 37 9.78 -2.57 -9.68
N PHE A 38 9.43 -3.22 -10.79
CA PHE A 38 8.09 -3.77 -11.01
C PHE A 38 7.71 -4.87 -10.02
N THR A 39 8.65 -5.77 -9.73
CA THR A 39 8.42 -6.87 -8.79
C THR A 39 8.19 -6.34 -7.37
N GLU A 40 8.99 -5.34 -6.97
CA GLU A 40 8.82 -4.65 -5.69
C GLU A 40 7.51 -3.84 -5.63
N LEU A 41 7.12 -3.18 -6.73
CA LEU A 41 5.84 -2.47 -6.80
C LEU A 41 4.67 -3.45 -6.64
N GLN A 42 4.71 -4.59 -7.34
CA GLN A 42 3.65 -5.58 -7.25
C GLN A 42 3.51 -6.12 -5.82
N ALA A 43 4.63 -6.39 -5.13
CA ALA A 43 4.62 -6.75 -3.72
C ALA A 43 4.00 -5.65 -2.84
N LYS A 44 4.43 -4.39 -3.03
CA LYS A 44 3.90 -3.22 -2.30
C LYS A 44 2.40 -3.02 -2.51
N VAL A 45 1.90 -3.22 -3.73
CA VAL A 45 0.46 -3.10 -4.06
C VAL A 45 -0.33 -4.16 -3.31
N VAL A 46 0.10 -5.43 -3.36
CA VAL A 46 -0.59 -6.54 -2.69
C VAL A 46 -0.62 -6.32 -1.17
N ASP A 47 0.53 -5.99 -0.57
CA ASP A 47 0.63 -5.72 0.87
C ASP A 47 -0.25 -4.54 1.29
N THR A 48 -0.27 -3.49 0.48
CA THR A 48 -1.10 -2.31 0.75
C THR A 48 -2.58 -2.66 0.68
N GLN A 49 -3.02 -3.38 -0.35
CA GLN A 49 -4.41 -3.82 -0.46
C GLN A 49 -4.85 -4.67 0.73
N GLN A 50 -3.99 -5.57 1.22
CA GLN A 50 -4.28 -6.35 2.42
C GLN A 50 -4.41 -5.47 3.65
N LYS A 51 -3.48 -4.51 3.86
CA LYS A 51 -3.51 -3.58 4.99
C LYS A 51 -4.73 -2.66 4.95
N VAL A 52 -5.13 -2.19 3.78
CA VAL A 52 -6.34 -1.36 3.59
C VAL A 52 -7.58 -2.16 3.95
N LYS A 53 -7.73 -3.39 3.46
CA LYS A 53 -8.86 -4.27 3.82
C LYS A 53 -8.95 -4.51 5.33
N LEU A 54 -7.81 -4.75 5.99
CA LEU A 54 -7.77 -4.92 7.44
C LEU A 54 -8.18 -3.63 8.18
N ALA A 55 -7.73 -2.47 7.71
CA ALA A 55 -8.13 -1.18 8.28
C ALA A 55 -9.64 -0.93 8.11
N ASP A 56 -10.21 -1.26 6.96
CA ASP A 56 -11.65 -1.14 6.70
C ASP A 56 -12.48 -1.99 7.68
N LEU A 57 -12.07 -3.25 7.89
CA LEU A 57 -12.72 -4.14 8.87
C LEU A 57 -12.63 -3.59 10.30
N GLN A 58 -11.49 -3.01 10.67
CA GLN A 58 -11.30 -2.40 11.99
C GLN A 58 -12.17 -1.14 12.16
N ILE A 59 -12.25 -0.30 11.14
CA ILE A 59 -13.12 0.88 11.12
C ILE A 59 -14.59 0.46 11.29
N ASP A 60 -15.05 -0.56 10.56
CA ASP A 60 -16.41 -1.08 10.69
C ASP A 60 -16.72 -1.59 12.10
N GLN A 61 -15.77 -2.30 12.72
CA GLN A 61 -15.90 -2.76 14.10
C GLN A 61 -15.98 -1.60 15.10
N LEU A 62 -15.13 -0.59 14.95
CA LEU A 62 -15.14 0.61 15.79
C LEU A 62 -16.43 1.42 15.61
N ASN A 63 -16.91 1.56 14.37
CA ASN A 63 -18.18 2.21 14.06
C ASN A 63 -19.38 1.53 14.75
N ARG A 64 -19.41 0.19 14.78
CA ARG A 64 -20.43 -0.56 15.52
C ARG A 64 -20.35 -0.28 17.01
N THR A 65 -19.15 -0.33 17.58
CA THR A 65 -18.91 -0.04 19.01
C THR A 65 -19.32 1.39 19.40
N LYS A 66 -19.02 2.36 18.55
CA LYS A 66 -19.42 3.77 18.70
C LYS A 66 -20.94 3.91 18.70
N LYS A 67 -21.62 3.33 17.71
CA LYS A 67 -23.09 3.34 17.61
C LYS A 67 -23.75 2.69 18.82
N HIS A 68 -23.24 1.53 19.25
CA HIS A 68 -23.75 0.87 20.45
C HIS A 68 -23.62 1.77 21.68
N SER A 69 -22.43 2.35 21.89
CA SER A 69 -22.20 3.28 23.00
C SER A 69 -23.06 4.53 22.92
N LEU A 70 -23.41 4.99 21.72
CA LEU A 70 -24.33 6.12 21.51
C LEU A 70 -25.76 5.79 21.94
N LEU A 71 -26.27 4.65 21.49
CA LEU A 71 -27.61 4.21 21.83
C LEU A 71 -27.74 3.97 23.34
N THR A 72 -26.80 3.24 23.95
CA THR A 72 -26.83 3.00 25.41
C THR A 72 -26.81 4.31 26.21
N ASP A 73 -26.03 5.28 25.77
CA ASP A 73 -25.94 6.58 26.42
C ASP A 73 -27.26 7.35 26.35
N GLN A 74 -27.90 7.37 25.17
CA GLN A 74 -29.22 7.99 24.99
C GLN A 74 -30.28 7.34 25.88
N GLU A 75 -30.31 6.00 25.93
CA GLU A 75 -31.23 5.25 26.79
C GLU A 75 -31.01 5.61 28.28
N ILE A 76 -29.77 5.62 28.75
CA ILE A 76 -29.44 5.98 30.15
C ILE A 76 -29.85 7.42 30.47
N MET A 77 -29.67 8.35 29.53
CA MET A 77 -30.07 9.75 29.74
C MET A 77 -31.59 9.93 29.87
N THR A 78 -32.39 9.06 29.25
CA THR A 78 -33.86 9.10 29.37
C THR A 78 -34.38 8.62 30.73
N LEU A 79 -33.58 7.83 31.46
CA LEU A 79 -33.95 7.28 32.75
C LEU A 79 -33.77 8.31 33.88
N PRO A 80 -34.62 8.29 34.92
CA PRO A 80 -34.48 9.19 36.05
C PRO A 80 -33.22 8.91 36.87
N ASP A 81 -32.67 9.95 37.52
CA ASP A 81 -31.38 9.87 38.22
C ASP A 81 -31.39 8.96 39.47
N SER A 82 -32.58 8.67 40.00
CA SER A 82 -32.77 7.77 41.14
C SER A 82 -32.66 6.28 40.77
N THR A 83 -32.55 5.92 39.49
CA THR A 83 -32.50 4.53 39.05
C THR A 83 -31.14 3.90 39.39
N PRO A 84 -31.10 2.75 40.08
CA PRO A 84 -29.84 2.05 40.35
C PRO A 84 -29.27 1.50 39.03
N MET A 85 -28.02 1.84 38.75
CA MET A 85 -27.32 1.40 37.53
C MET A 85 -26.21 0.42 37.86
N TYR A 86 -26.03 -0.60 37.02
CA TYR A 86 -25.03 -1.63 37.22
C TYR A 86 -24.10 -1.73 36.01
N GLU A 87 -22.79 -1.65 36.26
CA GLU A 87 -21.76 -1.85 35.25
C GLU A 87 -21.32 -3.32 35.23
N GLY A 88 -21.31 -3.93 34.04
CA GLY A 88 -20.84 -5.30 33.84
C GLY A 88 -19.31 -5.37 33.80
N VAL A 89 -18.72 -6.18 34.70
CA VAL A 89 -17.30 -6.53 34.74
C VAL A 89 -17.16 -8.04 34.59
N GLY A 90 -16.96 -8.50 33.36
CA GLY A 90 -16.94 -9.93 33.03
C GLY A 90 -18.31 -10.57 33.26
N ARG A 91 -18.42 -11.48 34.23
CA ARG A 91 -19.69 -12.13 34.64
C ARG A 91 -20.34 -11.49 35.87
N MET A 92 -19.74 -10.44 36.42
CA MET A 92 -20.20 -9.73 37.61
C MET A 92 -20.82 -8.39 37.22
N PHE A 93 -21.68 -7.85 38.09
CA PHE A 93 -22.29 -6.54 37.94
C PHE A 93 -22.03 -5.70 39.20
N ILE A 94 -21.52 -4.49 39.03
CA ILE A 94 -21.15 -3.59 40.13
C ILE A 94 -22.07 -2.37 40.08
N LEU A 95 -22.66 -2.01 41.23
CA LEU A 95 -23.45 -0.79 41.34
C LEU A 95 -22.57 0.44 41.08
N GLN A 96 -22.99 1.30 40.16
CA GLN A 96 -22.30 2.54 39.80
C GLN A 96 -23.30 3.71 39.72
N THR A 97 -22.78 4.93 39.79
CA THR A 97 -23.58 6.14 39.57
C THR A 97 -23.81 6.37 38.08
N LYS A 98 -24.93 7.03 37.77
CA LYS A 98 -25.30 7.40 36.39
C LYS A 98 -24.20 8.21 35.70
N ASP A 99 -23.64 9.22 36.39
CA ASP A 99 -22.59 10.09 35.86
C ASP A 99 -21.32 9.34 35.46
N LYS A 100 -20.96 8.32 36.25
CA LYS A 100 -19.75 7.53 35.99
C LYS A 100 -19.94 6.65 34.75
N ILE A 101 -21.11 6.03 34.59
CA ILE A 101 -21.44 5.23 33.40
C ILE A 101 -21.51 6.13 32.16
N HIS A 102 -22.16 7.30 32.28
CA HIS A 102 -22.23 8.29 31.20
C HIS A 102 -20.82 8.72 30.75
N SER A 103 -19.95 9.08 31.71
CA SER A 103 -18.56 9.46 31.43
C SER A 103 -17.76 8.34 30.77
N GLN A 104 -17.95 7.08 31.21
CA GLN A 104 -17.32 5.91 30.57
C GLN A 104 -17.81 5.72 29.13
N LEU A 105 -19.10 5.87 28.85
CA LEU A 105 -19.66 5.77 27.50
C LEU A 105 -19.14 6.89 26.59
N LEU A 106 -19.05 8.13 27.09
CA LEU A 106 -18.43 9.24 26.37
C LEU A 106 -16.96 8.97 26.05
N ASN A 107 -16.19 8.45 27.01
CA ASN A 107 -14.79 8.08 26.78
C ASN A 107 -14.65 6.95 25.75
N LYS A 108 -15.52 5.94 25.80
CA LYS A 108 -15.55 4.86 24.79
C LYS A 108 -15.82 5.39 23.38
N LYS A 109 -16.73 6.36 23.23
CA LYS A 109 -17.00 7.04 21.95
C LYS A 109 -15.76 7.77 21.45
N LYS A 110 -15.15 8.62 22.30
CA LYS A 110 -13.94 9.39 21.94
C LYS A 110 -12.80 8.49 21.49
N ILE A 111 -12.51 7.44 22.25
CA ILE A 111 -11.45 6.47 21.89
C ILE A 111 -11.74 5.79 20.55
N ALA A 112 -13.00 5.48 20.24
CA ALA A 112 -13.37 4.92 18.95
C ALA A 112 -13.16 5.94 17.82
N ASP A 113 -13.53 7.20 18.03
CA ASP A 113 -13.35 8.28 17.05
C ASP A 113 -11.87 8.56 16.75
N ASP A 114 -11.04 8.65 17.79
CA ASP A 114 -9.59 8.88 17.64
C ASP A 114 -8.93 7.75 16.83
N LYS A 115 -9.31 6.49 17.12
CA LYS A 115 -8.80 5.32 16.40
C LYS A 115 -9.28 5.24 14.95
N ILE A 116 -10.52 5.66 14.68
CA ILE A 116 -11.03 5.73 13.30
C ILE A 116 -10.21 6.76 12.51
N ALA A 117 -9.98 7.95 13.07
CA ALA A 117 -9.18 8.99 12.42
C ALA A 117 -7.74 8.51 12.13
N GLU A 118 -7.12 7.80 13.07
CA GLU A 118 -5.78 7.22 12.88
C GLU A 118 -5.76 6.19 11.74
N LEU A 119 -6.75 5.29 11.69
CA LEU A 119 -6.85 4.27 10.64
C LEU A 119 -7.14 4.88 9.26
N GLU A 120 -7.99 5.90 9.19
CA GLU A 120 -8.25 6.65 7.95
C GLU A 120 -7.00 7.37 7.44
N GLN A 121 -6.25 8.01 8.34
CA GLN A 121 -4.97 8.64 7.99
C GLN A 121 -3.98 7.60 7.45
N LYS A 122 -3.87 6.45 8.11
CA LYS A 122 -3.00 5.34 7.69
C LYS A 122 -3.41 4.79 6.32
N LYS A 123 -4.70 4.62 6.06
CA LYS A 123 -5.24 4.20 4.76
C LYS A 123 -4.84 5.19 3.66
N SER A 124 -5.10 6.48 3.87
CA SER A 124 -4.77 7.53 2.90
C SER A 124 -3.26 7.62 2.60
N TYR A 125 -2.42 7.33 3.60
CA TYR A 125 -0.96 7.32 3.45
C TYR A 125 -0.50 6.13 2.59
N LEU A 126 -1.04 4.93 2.85
CA LEU A 126 -0.72 3.73 2.10
C LEU A 126 -1.15 3.86 0.63
N GLU A 127 -2.34 4.38 0.37
CA GLU A 127 -2.85 4.64 -1.00
C GLU A 127 -1.96 5.63 -1.75
N ARG A 128 -1.56 6.73 -1.10
CA ARG A 128 -0.62 7.71 -1.68
C ARG A 128 0.76 7.10 -1.95
N SER A 129 1.26 6.26 -1.05
CA SER A 129 2.56 5.59 -1.21
C SER A 129 2.60 4.68 -2.43
N VAL A 130 1.53 3.90 -2.66
CA VAL A 130 1.41 3.06 -3.86
C VAL A 130 1.33 3.91 -5.12
N LYS A 131 0.49 4.94 -5.14
CA LYS A 131 0.35 5.83 -6.29
C LYS A 131 1.67 6.50 -6.67
N ASN A 132 2.42 7.01 -5.69
CA ASN A 132 3.74 7.61 -5.93
C ASN A 132 4.73 6.61 -6.53
N ALA A 133 4.70 5.34 -6.08
CA ALA A 133 5.55 4.29 -6.63
C ALA A 133 5.13 3.89 -8.06
N GLU A 134 3.83 3.87 -8.36
CA GLU A 134 3.30 3.66 -9.71
C GLU A 134 3.70 4.79 -10.67
N ASP A 135 3.57 6.05 -10.26
CA ASP A 135 3.90 7.23 -11.06
C ASP A 135 5.40 7.27 -11.39
N ASN A 136 6.28 6.98 -10.43
CA ASN A 136 7.72 6.88 -10.65
C ASN A 136 8.08 5.82 -11.73
N ILE A 137 7.46 4.64 -11.68
CA ILE A 137 7.68 3.61 -12.71
C ILE A 137 7.14 4.07 -14.08
N ARG A 138 6.00 4.78 -14.10
CA ARG A 138 5.42 5.34 -15.32
C ARG A 138 6.35 6.35 -15.98
N GLU A 139 6.96 7.24 -15.20
CA GLU A 139 7.93 8.22 -15.67
C GLU A 139 9.18 7.55 -16.25
N MET A 140 9.72 6.53 -15.57
CA MET A 140 10.86 5.73 -16.08
C MET A 140 10.56 5.09 -17.45
N LEU A 141 9.34 4.60 -17.66
CA LEU A 141 8.91 4.03 -18.95
C LEU A 141 8.77 5.08 -20.05
N MET A 142 8.24 6.26 -19.72
CA MET A 142 8.07 7.36 -20.68
C MET A 142 9.42 7.96 -21.10
N ALA A 143 10.35 8.14 -20.17
CA ALA A 143 11.70 8.60 -20.46
C ALA A 143 12.44 7.70 -21.46
N ARG A 144 12.18 6.38 -21.42
CA ARG A 144 12.73 5.40 -22.37
C ARG A 144 12.11 5.46 -23.78
N ARG A 145 10.87 5.91 -23.92
CA ARG A 145 10.21 6.03 -25.25
C ARG A 145 10.60 7.30 -26.00
N ALA A 146 11.14 8.28 -25.29
CA ALA A 146 11.58 9.57 -25.85
C ALA A 146 13.05 9.56 -26.31
N GLN A 147 13.79 8.48 -26.04
CA GLN A 147 15.14 8.21 -26.56
C GLN A 147 15.07 7.26 -27.75
#